data_AF-A0A7S0I5W2-F1
#
_entry.id   AF-A0A7S0I5W2-F1
#
_cell.length_a   1.000
_cell.length_b   1.000
_cell.length_c   1.000
_cell.angle_alpha   90.00
_cell.angle_beta   90.00
_cell.angle_gamma   90.00
#
_symmetry.space_group_name_H-M   'P 1'
#
loop_
_entity.id
_entity.type
_entity.pdbx_description
1 polymer ?
#
loop_
_entity_poly.entity_id
_entity_poly.type
_entity_poly.pdbx_seq_one_letter_code
_entity_poly.pdbx_strand_id
1 'polypeptide(L)'
;DTLAMATPWVAGEVEEPEVDLGPPPSLPDVLDDLAIRFVVNCPAEEQESFERLLFQVEAAFWFYDDQYREIWPSHFPHLNLLGFAEKLFSECELLTQFASKTKEIYETFTRYKNRIPTCGA
;
A
#
# COMPACT_ATOMS: atom_id res chain seq x y z
N ASP A 1 18.40 -41.89 37.42
CA ASP A 1 18.03 -40.68 38.18
C ASP A 1 18.66 -39.48 37.47
N THR A 2 17.95 -38.97 36.46
CA THR A 2 18.25 -37.68 35.82
C THR A 2 16.98 -37.22 35.12
N LEU A 3 16.32 -36.33 35.85
CA LEU A 3 15.17 -35.49 35.56
C LEU A 3 15.02 -35.10 34.08
N ALA A 4 13.92 -35.55 33.46
CA ALA A 4 13.40 -34.93 32.25
C ALA A 4 12.75 -33.59 32.66
N MET A 5 13.40 -32.48 32.33
CA MET A 5 12.83 -31.15 32.47
C MET A 5 11.86 -30.91 31.30
N ALA A 6 10.62 -31.36 31.47
CA ALA A 6 9.50 -30.88 30.67
C ALA A 6 9.08 -29.52 31.24
N THR A 7 9.46 -28.43 30.58
CA THR A 7 8.80 -27.14 30.80
C THR A 7 7.35 -27.25 30.31
N PRO A 8 6.34 -27.04 31.16
CA PRO A 8 4.96 -27.13 30.73
C PRO A 8 4.66 -25.93 29.83
N TRP A 9 4.20 -26.20 28.61
CA TRP A 9 3.52 -25.23 27.78
C TRP A 9 2.20 -24.91 28.49
N VAL A 10 2.20 -23.87 29.33
CA VAL A 10 0.98 -23.34 29.91
C VAL A 10 0.19 -22.77 28.74
N ALA A 11 -0.98 -23.34 28.47
CA ALA A 11 -2.00 -22.75 27.61
C ALA A 11 -2.54 -21.49 28.30
N GLY A 12 -1.69 -20.47 28.42
CA GLY A 12 -2.09 -19.10 28.60
C GLY A 12 -2.19 -18.55 27.19
N GLU A 13 -3.35 -18.00 26.87
CA GLU A 13 -3.52 -17.13 25.70
C GLU A 13 -2.32 -16.19 25.68
N VAL A 14 -1.44 -16.38 24.70
CA VAL A 14 -0.44 -15.37 24.38
C VAL A 14 -1.29 -14.25 23.82
N GLU A 15 -1.71 -13.34 24.70
CA GLU A 15 -2.21 -12.04 24.31
C GLU A 15 -1.04 -11.41 23.55
N GLU A 16 -1.08 -11.54 22.22
CA GLU A 16 -0.16 -10.86 21.32
C GLU A 16 -0.15 -9.40 21.79
N PRO A 17 1.03 -8.82 22.09
CA PRO A 17 1.09 -7.49 22.67
C PRO A 17 0.32 -6.56 21.74
N GLU A 18 -0.77 -5.96 22.23
CA GLU A 18 -1.45 -4.90 21.50
C GLU A 18 -0.40 -3.85 21.19
N VAL A 19 0.00 -3.77 19.93
CA VAL A 19 0.99 -2.80 19.48
C VAL A 19 0.32 -1.44 19.64
N ASP A 20 0.78 -0.63 20.60
CA ASP A 20 0.33 0.75 20.74
C ASP A 20 0.85 1.55 19.54
N LEU A 21 0.05 1.56 18.48
CA LEU A 21 0.35 2.23 17.22
C LEU A 21 0.09 3.73 17.28
N GLY A 22 -0.38 4.26 18.43
CA GLY A 22 -0.70 5.66 18.61
C GLY A 22 -1.98 6.11 17.88
N PRO A 23 -2.25 7.43 17.85
CA PRO A 23 -3.41 7.97 17.14
C PRO A 23 -3.26 7.76 15.62
N PRO A 24 -4.37 7.60 14.89
CA PRO A 24 -4.32 7.46 13.44
C PRO A 24 -3.66 8.70 12.80
N PRO A 25 -2.72 8.52 11.87
CA PRO A 25 -2.14 9.62 11.11
C PRO A 25 -3.17 10.23 10.16
N SER A 26 -2.93 11.46 9.70
CA SER A 26 -3.83 12.10 8.74
C SER A 26 -3.69 11.46 7.35
N LEU A 27 -4.76 11.50 6.54
CA LEU A 27 -4.72 10.93 5.19
C LEU A 27 -3.60 11.56 4.30
N PRO A 28 -3.36 12.88 4.31
CA PRO A 28 -2.23 13.48 3.60
C PRO A 28 -0.87 12.91 4.04
N ASP A 29 -0.63 12.77 5.35
CA ASP A 29 0.64 12.24 5.87
C ASP A 29 0.85 10.78 5.42
N VAL A 30 -0.23 9.98 5.38
CA VAL A 30 -0.18 8.61 4.87
C VAL A 30 0.11 8.59 3.37
N LEU A 31 -0.53 9.45 2.59
CA LEU A 31 -0.29 9.53 1.15
C LEU A 31 1.13 9.98 0.84
N ASP A 32 1.70 10.90 1.63
CA ASP A 32 3.08 11.33 1.51
C ASP A 32 4.06 10.20 1.87
N ASP A 33 3.85 9.47 2.97
CA ASP A 33 4.66 8.28 3.32
C ASP A 33 4.63 7.24 2.19
N LEU A 34 3.44 6.94 1.67
CA LEU A 34 3.26 5.98 0.58
C LEU A 34 3.93 6.47 -0.72
N ALA A 35 3.83 7.76 -1.03
CA ALA A 35 4.52 8.35 -2.18
C ALA A 35 6.04 8.21 -2.01
N ILE A 36 6.59 8.52 -0.84
CA ILE A 36 8.03 8.38 -0.57
C ILE A 36 8.47 6.92 -0.70
N ARG A 37 7.70 6.00 -0.12
CA ARG A 37 8.04 4.58 -0.03
C ARG A 37 7.96 3.85 -1.37
N PHE A 38 6.96 4.15 -2.20
CA PHE A 38 6.68 3.41 -3.44
C PHE A 38 6.99 4.19 -4.71
N VAL A 39 6.93 5.52 -4.69
CA VAL A 39 7.04 6.35 -5.89
C VAL A 39 8.36 7.13 -5.95
N VAL A 40 8.66 7.96 -4.95
CA VAL A 40 9.81 8.89 -4.98
C VAL A 40 11.14 8.13 -5.01
N ASN A 41 11.27 7.08 -4.21
CA ASN A 41 12.49 6.27 -4.12
C ASN A 41 12.55 5.13 -5.15
N CYS A 42 11.60 5.09 -6.09
CA CYS A 42 11.58 4.12 -7.17
C CYS A 42 12.75 4.37 -8.14
N PRO A 43 13.39 3.34 -8.74
CA PRO A 43 14.46 3.53 -9.73
C PRO A 43 14.00 4.42 -10.90
N ALA A 44 14.90 5.23 -11.46
CA ALA A 44 14.59 6.15 -12.56
C ALA A 44 13.93 5.45 -13.76
N GLU A 45 14.36 4.22 -14.06
CA GLU A 45 13.82 3.37 -15.13
C GLU A 45 12.32 3.05 -14.96
N GLU A 46 11.84 3.00 -13.71
CA GLU A 46 10.43 2.79 -13.39
C GLU A 46 9.64 4.12 -13.37
N GLN A 47 10.30 5.24 -13.07
CA GLN A 47 9.70 6.58 -13.13
C GLN A 47 9.48 7.07 -14.57
N GLU A 48 10.28 6.59 -15.53
CA GLU A 48 10.16 6.95 -16.94
C GLU A 48 8.98 6.30 -17.66
N SER A 49 8.37 5.25 -17.08
CA SER A 49 7.22 4.55 -17.67
C SER A 49 6.01 4.58 -16.75
N PHE A 50 4.93 5.20 -17.21
CA PHE A 50 3.65 5.21 -16.48
C PHE A 50 3.11 3.81 -16.19
N GLU A 51 3.41 2.80 -17.02
CA GLU A 51 3.00 1.42 -16.78
C GLU A 51 3.70 0.86 -15.53
N ARG A 52 5.00 1.11 -15.38
CA ARG A 52 5.81 0.67 -14.23
C ARG A 52 5.44 1.46 -12.97
N LEU A 53 5.32 2.78 -13.11
CA LEU A 53 4.88 3.65 -12.04
C LEU A 53 3.51 3.23 -11.49
N LEU A 54 2.54 2.88 -12.35
CA LEU A 54 1.23 2.46 -11.88
C LEU A 54 1.20 1.09 -11.19
N PHE A 55 2.18 0.21 -11.42
CA PHE A 55 2.36 -0.97 -10.56
C PHE A 55 2.80 -0.58 -9.15
N GLN A 56 3.65 0.44 -8.99
CA GLN A 56 4.02 0.96 -7.68
C GLN A 56 2.84 1.62 -6.97
N VAL A 57 2.02 2.37 -7.72
CA VAL A 57 0.78 2.96 -7.19
C VAL A 57 -0.20 1.88 -6.75
N GLU A 58 -0.30 0.78 -7.49
CA GLU A 58 -1.10 -0.38 -7.11
C GLU A 58 -0.56 -1.06 -5.84
N ALA A 59 0.76 -1.24 -5.72
CA ALA A 59 1.38 -1.75 -4.49
C ALA A 59 1.11 -0.83 -3.29
N ALA A 60 1.22 0.49 -3.47
CA ALA A 60 0.90 1.47 -2.44
C ALA A 60 -0.58 1.43 -2.03
N PHE A 61 -1.49 1.20 -2.99
CA PHE A 61 -2.93 1.03 -2.72
C PHE A 61 -3.20 -0.18 -1.84
N TRP A 62 -2.60 -1.34 -2.16
CA TRP A 62 -2.76 -2.55 -1.34
C TRP A 62 -2.13 -2.38 0.04
N PHE A 63 -0.95 -1.73 0.11
CA PHE A 63 -0.34 -1.41 1.40
C PHE A 63 -1.22 -0.46 2.23
N TYR A 64 -1.89 0.51 1.60
CA TYR A 64 -2.87 1.37 2.28
C TYR A 64 -4.02 0.58 2.88
N ASP A 65 -4.59 -0.35 2.12
CA ASP A 65 -5.72 -1.15 2.59
C ASP A 65 -5.29 -2.11 3.73
N ASP A 66 -4.15 -2.78 3.59
CA ASP A 66 -3.68 -3.76 4.56
C ASP A 66 -3.10 -3.10 5.83
N GLN A 67 -2.32 -2.00 5.69
CA GLN A 67 -1.54 -1.47 6.81
C GLN A 67 -2.20 -0.28 7.51
N TYR A 68 -3.11 0.45 6.85
CA TYR A 68 -3.78 1.60 7.47
C TYR A 68 -5.26 1.35 7.67
N ARG A 69 -5.95 0.76 6.70
CA ARG A 69 -7.39 0.49 6.82
C ARG A 69 -7.71 -0.70 7.73
N GLU A 70 -6.88 -1.74 7.81
CA GLU A 70 -7.08 -2.81 8.80
C GLU A 70 -6.87 -2.30 10.24
N ILE A 71 -5.92 -1.39 10.44
CA ILE A 71 -5.58 -0.83 11.75
C ILE A 71 -6.59 0.23 12.19
N TRP A 72 -6.98 1.13 11.29
CA TRP A 72 -7.90 2.24 11.58
C TRP A 72 -9.08 2.31 10.59
N PRO A 73 -9.98 1.29 10.58
CA PRO A 73 -11.01 1.13 9.56
C PRO A 73 -12.06 2.24 9.52
N SER A 74 -12.28 2.93 10.65
CA SER A 74 -13.21 4.06 10.74
C SER A 74 -12.58 5.41 10.40
N HIS A 75 -11.25 5.51 10.36
CA HIS A 75 -10.54 6.76 10.11
C HIS A 75 -10.26 6.98 8.63
N PHE A 76 -9.82 5.93 7.95
CA PHE A 76 -9.43 5.99 6.55
C PHE A 76 -10.62 5.66 5.64
N PRO A 77 -10.83 6.34 4.49
CA PRO A 77 -11.92 6.00 3.57
C PRO A 77 -11.61 4.74 2.76
N HIS A 78 -12.63 3.95 2.43
CA HIS A 78 -12.51 2.97 1.35
C HIS A 78 -12.34 3.69 0.02
N LEU A 79 -11.28 3.34 -0.70
CA LEU A 79 -10.97 3.86 -2.03
C LEU A 79 -10.91 2.69 -2.99
N ASN A 80 -11.29 2.93 -4.25
CA ASN A 80 -10.87 2.04 -5.33
C ASN A 80 -9.50 2.52 -5.85
N LEU A 81 -8.81 1.68 -6.64
CA LEU A 81 -7.46 2.00 -7.11
C LEU A 81 -7.40 3.34 -7.86
N LEU A 82 -8.41 3.68 -8.67
CA LEU A 82 -8.46 4.96 -9.37
C LEU A 82 -8.57 6.15 -8.40
N GLY A 83 -9.49 6.09 -7.42
CA GLY A 83 -9.66 7.16 -6.44
C GLY A 83 -8.48 7.31 -5.49
N PHE A 84 -7.76 6.22 -5.21
CA PHE A 84 -6.48 6.27 -4.52
C PHE A 84 -5.41 6.94 -5.39
N ALA A 85 -5.28 6.55 -6.66
CA ALA A 85 -4.32 7.14 -7.58
C ALA A 85 -4.56 8.65 -7.78
N GLU A 86 -5.82 9.11 -7.88
CA GLU A 86 -6.14 10.54 -7.99
C GLU A 86 -5.68 11.34 -6.77
N LYS A 87 -5.86 10.79 -5.57
CA LYS A 87 -5.39 11.41 -4.32
C LYS A 87 -3.87 11.41 -4.23
N LEU A 88 -3.22 10.28 -4.51
CA LEU A 88 -1.77 10.13 -4.46
C LEU A 88 -1.07 11.06 -5.48
N PHE A 89 -1.62 11.18 -6.70
CA PHE A 89 -1.08 12.07 -7.73
C PHE A 89 -1.22 13.54 -7.34
N SER A 90 -2.28 13.88 -6.61
CA SER A 90 -2.50 15.25 -6.15
C SER A 90 -1.59 15.63 -4.98
N GLU A 91 -1.28 14.67 -4.10
CA GLU A 91 -0.43 14.87 -2.92
C GLU A 91 1.06 14.88 -3.27
N CYS A 92 1.51 13.97 -4.16
CA CYS A 92 2.92 13.83 -4.49
C CYS A 92 3.37 14.89 -5.52
N GLU A 93 4.27 15.79 -5.13
CA GLU A 93 4.80 16.87 -6.00
C GLU A 93 5.33 16.38 -7.36
N LEU A 94 5.96 15.20 -7.40
CA LEU A 94 6.47 14.61 -8.64
C LEU A 94 5.35 14.25 -9.63
N LEU A 95 4.18 13.88 -9.09
CA LEU A 95 3.03 13.38 -9.84
C LEU A 95 1.96 14.44 -10.08
N THR A 96 2.01 15.57 -9.37
CA THR A 96 0.99 16.64 -9.46
C THR A 96 0.79 17.16 -10.88
N GLN A 97 1.84 17.23 -11.69
CA GLN A 97 1.75 17.60 -13.10
C GLN A 97 0.89 16.64 -13.95
N PHE A 98 0.73 15.40 -13.49
CA PHE A 98 -0.07 14.36 -14.14
C PHE A 98 -1.44 14.15 -13.49
N ALA A 99 -1.74 14.82 -12.37
CA ALA A 99 -2.99 14.64 -11.62
C ALA A 99 -4.25 14.88 -12.48
N SER A 100 -4.19 15.85 -13.41
CA SER A 100 -5.30 16.11 -14.35
C SER A 100 -5.51 15.00 -15.38
N LYS A 101 -4.51 14.14 -15.59
CA LYS A 101 -4.50 13.04 -16.57
C LYS A 101 -4.59 11.66 -15.91
N THR A 102 -4.70 11.57 -14.59
CA THR A 102 -4.68 10.30 -13.85
C THR A 102 -5.66 9.27 -14.43
N LYS A 103 -6.86 9.70 -14.80
CA LYS A 103 -7.86 8.81 -15.41
C LYS A 103 -7.41 8.20 -16.74
N GLU A 104 -6.81 9.00 -17.63
CA GLU A 104 -6.32 8.54 -18.93
C GLU A 104 -5.14 7.57 -18.77
N ILE A 105 -4.22 7.91 -17.87
CA ILE A 105 -3.07 7.07 -17.51
C ILE A 105 -3.56 5.73 -16.93
N TYR A 106 -4.55 5.76 -16.04
CA TYR A 106 -5.17 4.59 -15.43
C TYR A 106 -5.88 3.68 -16.46
N GLU A 107 -6.65 4.26 -17.39
CA GLU A 107 -7.29 3.50 -18.47
C GLU A 107 -6.26 2.78 -19.36
N THR A 108 -5.14 3.45 -19.63
CA THR A 108 -4.03 2.89 -20.42
C THR A 108 -3.39 1.71 -19.68
N PHE A 109 -3.11 1.87 -18.39
CA PHE A 109 -2.59 0.81 -17.54
C PHE A 109 -3.52 -0.39 -17.43
N THR A 110 -4.82 -0.16 -17.25
CA THR A 110 -5.81 -1.24 -17.19
C THR A 110 -5.79 -2.07 -18.48
N ARG A 111 -5.70 -1.39 -19.64
CA ARG A 111 -5.59 -2.06 -20.95
C ARG A 111 -4.28 -2.82 -21.10
N TYR A 112 -3.17 -2.27 -20.61
CA TYR A 112 -1.88 -2.93 -20.61
C TYR A 112 -1.90 -4.20 -19.72
N LYS A 113 -2.37 -4.08 -18.48
CA LYS A 113 -2.45 -5.17 -17.51
C LYS A 113 -3.28 -6.35 -18.02
N ASN A 114 -4.41 -6.09 -18.69
CA ASN A 114 -5.24 -7.12 -19.31
C ASN A 114 -4.57 -7.89 -20.46
N ARG A 115 -3.47 -7.38 -21.01
CA ARG A 115 -2.69 -8.06 -22.06
C ARG A 115 -1.55 -8.90 -21.49
N ILE A 116 -1.23 -8.75 -20.21
CA ILE A 116 -0.21 -9.56 -19.55
C ILE A 116 -0.81 -10.95 -19.37
N PRO A 117 -0.27 -12.00 -20.01
CA PRO A 117 -0.80 -13.34 -19.89
C PRO A 117 -0.66 -13.80 -18.44
N THR A 118 -1.80 -14.05 -17.78
CA THR A 118 -1.83 -14.65 -16.46
C THR A 118 -1.65 -16.15 -16.59
N CYS A 119 -0.49 -16.68 -16.20
CA CYS A 119 -0.35 -18.12 -15.99
C CYS A 119 -1.11 -18.51 -14.72
N GLY A 120 -2.30 -19.09 -14.87
CA GLY A 120 -3.00 -19.76 -13.78
C GLY A 120 -2.43 -21.17 -13.57
N ALA A 121 -2.38 -21.62 -12.31
CA ALA A 121 -2.08 -23.00 -11.91
C ALA A 121 -3.38 -23.74 -11.57
#